data_AF-A0A6N9U8N1-F1
#
_entry.id   AF-A0A6N9U8N1-F1
#
_cell.length_a   1.000
_cell.length_b   1.000
_cell.length_c   1.000
_cell.angle_alpha   90.00
_cell.angle_beta   90.00
_cell.angle_gamma   90.00
#
_symmetry.space_group_name_H-M   'P 1'
#
loop_
_entity.id
_entity.type
_entity.pdbx_description
1 polymer ?
#
loop_
_entity_poly.entity_id
_entity_poly.type
_entity_poly.pdbx_seq_one_letter_code
_entity_poly.pdbx_strand_id
1 'polypeptide(L)' 'MSSTQTHAEILSEAIHALYGTWDAERALAALFGAGYRPADVATGKKRARQVLRELADAGVIVKVSARPVEYRRTDS' A
#
# COMPACT_ATOMS: atom_id res chain seq x y z
N MET A 1 16.16 -19.84 -2.34
CA MET A 1 16.51 -18.43 -2.08
C MET A 1 15.21 -17.68 -1.92
N SER A 2 14.90 -17.17 -0.73
CA SER A 2 13.68 -16.38 -0.53
C SER A 2 13.90 -15.02 -1.18
N SER A 3 13.29 -14.78 -2.34
CA SER A 3 13.30 -13.46 -2.99
C SER A 3 12.76 -12.44 -1.98
N THR A 4 13.50 -11.36 -1.74
CA THR A 4 12.98 -10.25 -0.94
C THR A 4 11.76 -9.69 -1.64
N GLN A 5 10.59 -9.88 -1.04
CA GLN A 5 9.34 -9.37 -1.57
C GLN A 5 9.37 -7.84 -1.61
N THR A 6 8.96 -7.27 -2.74
CA THR A 6 8.88 -5.83 -2.92
C THR A 6 7.73 -5.25 -2.10
N HIS A 7 7.79 -3.96 -1.79
CA HIS A 7 6.68 -3.28 -1.12
C HIS A 7 5.37 -3.34 -1.92
N ALA A 8 5.44 -3.37 -3.25
CA ALA A 8 4.28 -3.49 -4.13
C ALA A 8 3.62 -4.86 -3.99
N GLU A 9 4.40 -5.94 -3.99
CA GLU A 9 3.91 -7.30 -3.74
C GLU A 9 3.31 -7.42 -2.34
N ILE A 10 4.00 -6.89 -1.31
CA ILE A 10 3.51 -6.90 0.08
C ILE A 10 2.15 -6.19 0.18
N LEU A 11 2.02 -5.00 -0.41
CA LEU A 11 0.76 -4.26 -0.34
C LEU A 11 -0.33 -4.88 -1.20
N SER A 12 0.01 -5.44 -2.36
CA SER A 12 -0.95 -6.17 -3.20
C SER A 12 -1.57 -7.33 -2.41
N GLU A 13 -0.74 -8.19 -1.81
CA GLU A 13 -1.21 -9.32 -0.99
C GLU A 13 -2.07 -8.85 0.19
N ALA A 14 -1.63 -7.82 0.91
CA ALA A 14 -2.39 -7.28 2.05
C ALA A 14 -3.76 -6.70 1.62
N ILE A 15 -3.81 -6.00 0.48
CA ILE A 15 -5.06 -5.45 -0.07
C ILE A 15 -6.01 -6.57 -0.50
N HIS A 16 -5.48 -7.64 -1.11
CA HIS A 16 -6.26 -8.82 -1.46
C HIS A 16 -6.83 -9.54 -0.23
N ALA A 17 -6.09 -9.59 0.87
CA ALA A 17 -6.49 -10.30 2.09
C ALA A 17 -7.43 -9.50 3.00
N LEU A 18 -7.21 -8.19 3.16
CA LEU A 18 -7.84 -7.40 4.23
C LEU A 18 -8.98 -6.48 3.76
N TYR A 19 -9.28 -6.44 2.46
CA TYR A 19 -10.37 -5.65 1.85
C TYR A 19 -10.45 -4.19 2.34
N GLY A 20 -11.55 -3.49 2.07
CA GLY A 20 -11.79 -2.12 2.55
C GLY A 20 -10.97 -1.04 1.84
N THR A 21 -10.98 0.18 2.38
CA THR A 21 -10.22 1.32 1.84
C THR A 21 -8.80 1.36 2.38
N TRP A 22 -7.90 1.88 1.55
CA TRP A 22 -6.47 1.94 1.82
C TRP A 22 -5.98 3.36 1.63
N ASP A 23 -5.46 3.94 2.71
CA ASP A 23 -4.75 5.21 2.71
C ASP A 23 -3.26 4.98 3.01
N ALA A 24 -2.51 6.07 3.12
CA ALA A 24 -1.07 6.02 3.39
C ALA A 24 -0.74 5.41 4.76
N GLU A 25 -1.63 5.52 5.74
CA GLU A 25 -1.41 5.05 7.11
C GLU A 25 -1.59 3.54 7.19
N ARG A 26 -2.68 3.02 6.64
CA ARG A 26 -2.93 1.58 6.57
C ARG A 26 -1.88 0.86 5.73
N ALA A 27 -1.48 1.45 4.59
CA ALA A 27 -0.40 0.92 3.77
C ALA A 27 0.94 0.90 4.53
N LEU A 28 1.27 1.98 5.25
CA LEU A 28 2.48 2.00 6.06
C LEU A 28 2.44 0.92 7.17
N ALA A 29 1.30 0.74 7.83
CA ALA A 29 1.15 -0.30 8.86
C ALA A 29 1.36 -1.72 8.30
N ALA A 30 0.83 -2.02 7.10
CA ALA A 30 1.06 -3.30 6.44
C ALA A 30 2.55 -3.52 6.10
N LEU A 31 3.23 -2.50 5.57
CA LEU A 31 4.67 -2.55 5.31
C LEU A 31 5.47 -2.76 6.61
N PHE A 32 5.12 -2.09 7.70
CA PHE A 32 5.73 -2.32 9.01
C PHE A 32 5.54 -3.76 9.50
N GLY A 33 4.35 -4.32 9.34
CA GLY A 33 4.05 -5.73 9.64
C GLY A 33 4.93 -6.71 8.85
N ALA A 34 5.27 -6.37 7.61
CA ALA A 34 6.17 -7.13 6.75
C ALA A 34 7.67 -6.86 6.98
N GLY A 35 8.03 -6.07 8.00
CA GLY A 35 9.43 -5.83 8.37
C GLY A 35 10.06 -4.55 7.79
N TYR A 36 9.32 -3.73 7.03
CA TYR A 36 9.82 -2.42 6.60
C TYR A 36 10.07 -1.51 7.81
N ARG A 37 11.24 -0.85 7.86
CA ARG A 37 11.65 0.07 8.93
C ARG A 37 12.18 1.37 8.31
N PRO A 38 11.33 2.38 8.05
CA PRO A 38 11.76 3.68 7.57
C PRO A 38 12.47 4.48 8.67
N ALA A 39 13.29 5.46 8.28
CA ALA A 39 13.98 6.37 9.22
C ALA A 39 13.00 7.18 10.09
N ASP A 40 11.86 7.54 9.52
CA ASP A 40 10.78 8.24 10.23
C ASP A 40 9.41 7.93 9.57
N VAL A 41 8.34 8.32 10.27
CA VAL A 41 6.96 8.10 9.82
C VAL A 41 6.66 8.84 8.51
N ALA A 42 7.21 10.03 8.30
CA ALA A 42 6.95 10.84 7.11
C ALA A 42 7.52 10.18 5.85
N THR A 43 8.74 9.66 5.94
CA THR A 43 9.43 8.86 4.92
C THR A 43 8.67 7.57 4.65
N GLY A 44 8.21 6.89 5.70
CA GLY A 44 7.34 5.72 5.58
C GLY A 44 6.05 6.02 4.81
N LYS A 45 5.32 7.07 5.19
CA LYS A 45 4.07 7.49 4.53
C LYS A 45 4.33 7.96 3.09
N LYS A 46 5.48 8.57 2.80
CA LYS A 46 5.90 8.92 1.43
C LYS A 46 6.07 7.66 0.59
N ARG A 47 6.78 6.64 1.08
CA ARG A 47 6.95 5.37 0.36
C ARG A 47 5.62 4.65 0.19
N ALA A 48 4.79 4.59 1.22
CA ALA A 48 3.46 3.99 1.13
C ALA A 48 2.58 4.66 0.05
N ARG A 49 2.56 6.00 -0.02
CA ARG A 49 1.85 6.73 -1.09
C ARG A 49 2.40 6.45 -2.49
N GLN A 50 3.72 6.30 -2.63
CA GLN A 50 4.33 5.94 -3.91
C GLN A 50 3.86 4.56 -4.36
N VAL A 51 3.93 3.56 -3.47
CA VAL A 51 3.53 2.19 -3.81
C VAL A 51 2.03 2.09 -4.09
N LEU A 52 1.18 2.79 -3.34
CA LEU A 52 -0.25 2.85 -3.66
C LEU A 52 -0.51 3.45 -5.04
N ARG A 53 0.27 4.45 -5.45
CA ARG A 53 0.17 5.01 -6.80
C ARG A 53 0.68 4.03 -7.86
N GLU A 54 1.80 3.36 -7.63
CA GLU A 54 2.33 2.29 -8.51
C GLU A 54 1.26 1.20 -8.73
N LEU A 55 0.59 0.76 -7.67
CA LEU A 55 -0.50 -0.24 -7.75
C LEU A 55 -1.74 0.30 -8.48
N ALA A 56 -2.06 1.58 -8.32
CA ALA A 56 -3.17 2.20 -9.03
C ALA A 56 -2.88 2.36 -10.52
N ASP A 57 -1.66 2.77 -10.87
CA ASP A 57 -1.19 2.88 -12.25
C ASP A 57 -1.14 1.49 -12.93
N ALA A 58 -0.88 0.42 -12.17
CA ALA A 58 -0.96 -0.97 -12.62
C ALA A 58 -2.38 -1.56 -12.64
N GLY A 59 -3.41 -0.82 -12.23
CA GLY A 59 -4.81 -1.26 -12.24
C GLY A 59 -5.22 -2.22 -11.12
N VAL A 60 -4.34 -2.48 -10.14
CA VAL A 60 -4.62 -3.37 -9.00
C VAL A 60 -5.63 -2.75 -8.04
N ILE A 61 -5.55 -1.43 -7.89
CA ILE A 61 -6.46 -0.64 -7.05
C ILE A 61 -6.95 0.60 -7.79
N VAL A 62 -8.10 1.12 -7.37
CA VAL A 62 -8.67 2.36 -7.88
C VAL A 62 -8.75 3.39 -6.77
N LYS A 63 -8.55 4.66 -7.12
CA LYS A 63 -8.74 5.78 -6.19
C LYS A 63 -10.24 6.03 -6.00
N VAL A 64 -10.71 5.92 -4.76
CA VAL A 64 -12.14 6.09 -4.40
C VAL A 64 -12.44 7.41 -3.70
N SER A 65 -11.43 8.04 -3.10
CA SER A 65 -11.55 9.38 -2.53
C SER A 65 -10.30 10.21 -2.80
N ALA A 66 -10.48 11.52 -2.98
CA ALA A 66 -9.40 12.47 -3.19
C ALA A 66 -9.01 13.26 -1.93
N ARG A 67 -9.91 13.37 -0.95
CA ARG A 67 -9.70 14.11 0.31
C ARG A 67 -10.54 13.46 1.45
N PRO A 68 -9.92 12.62 2.31
CA PRO A 68 -8.55 12.10 2.23
C PRO A 68 -8.35 11.22 0.98
N VAL A 69 -7.10 11.02 0.56
CA VAL A 69 -6.80 10.11 -0.56
C VAL A 69 -6.95 8.67 -0.08
N GLU A 70 -7.88 7.96 -0.70
CA GLU A 70 -8.17 6.56 -0.39
C GLU A 70 -8.24 5.74 -1.68
N TYR A 71 -7.78 4.51 -1.60
CA TYR A 71 -7.86 3.51 -2.67
C TYR A 71 -8.68 2.32 -2.22
N ARG A 72 -9.16 1.54 -3.19
CA ARG A 72 -9.83 0.27 -2.98
C ARG A 72 -9.41 -0.69 -4.07
N ARG A 73 -9.43 -1.99 -3.81
CA ARG A 73 -9.24 -3.02 -4.84
C ARG A 73 -10.23 -2.81 -6.01
N THR A 74 -9.76 -3.01 -7.24
CA THR A 74 -10.57 -2.79 -8.45
C THR A 74 -11.81 -3.69 -8.52
N ASP A 75 -11.72 -4.92 -7.98
CA ASP A 75 -12.79 -5.94 -8.06
C ASP A 75 -13.60 -6.13 -6.76
N SER A 76 -13.57 -5.16 -5.84
CA SER A 76 -14.28 -5.27 -4.53
C SER A 76 -15.57 -4.47 -4.46
#